data_AF-A0A183L7B9-F1
#
_entry.id   AF-A0A183L7B9-F1
#
_cell.length_a   1.000
_cell.length_b   1.000
_cell.length_c   1.000
_cell.angle_alpha   90.00
_cell.angle_beta   90.00
_cell.angle_gamma   90.00
#
_symmetry.space_group_name_H-M   'P 1'
#
loop_
_entity.id
_entity.type
_entity.pdbx_description
1 polymer ?
#
loop_
_entity_poly.entity_id
_entity_poly.type
_entity_poly.pdbx_seq_one_letter_code
_entity_poly.pdbx_strand_id
1 'polypeptide(L)'
;MRDDMMEGRKINFTEDRAVLHIALRNRSNVPIMVDGKNVMPGVNAVLEHMSKFCDSVRSGEWKGYTGKQITDVVNIGIGGSDLVSVTFFYISFLTVNLLIK
;
A
#
# COMPACT_ATOMS: atom_id res chain seq x y z
N MET A 1 -23.85 -1.23 3.51
CA MET A 1 -22.61 -0.42 3.47
C MET A 1 -21.35 -1.27 3.29
N ARG A 2 -21.13 -2.32 4.08
CA ARG A 2 -19.99 -3.25 3.87
C ARG A 2 -20.03 -3.91 2.49
N ASP A 3 -21.18 -4.46 2.14
CA ASP A 3 -21.35 -5.18 0.86
C ASP A 3 -21.28 -4.21 -0.32
N ASP A 4 -21.79 -2.99 -0.16
CA ASP A 4 -21.67 -1.93 -1.17
C ASP A 4 -20.21 -1.58 -1.50
N MET A 5 -19.30 -1.60 -0.51
CA MET A 5 -17.86 -1.42 -0.76
C MET A 5 -17.26 -2.61 -1.51
N MET A 6 -17.65 -3.83 -1.13
CA MET A 6 -17.17 -5.08 -1.76
C MET A 6 -17.63 -5.20 -3.21
N GLU A 7 -18.80 -4.65 -3.53
CA GLU A 7 -19.38 -4.61 -4.88
C GLU A 7 -18.93 -3.39 -5.69
N GLY A 8 -18.13 -2.49 -5.11
CA GLY A 8 -17.61 -1.30 -5.81
C GLY A 8 -18.65 -0.22 -6.10
N ARG A 9 -19.75 -0.18 -5.34
CA ARG A 9 -20.78 0.86 -5.49
C ARG A 9 -20.23 2.23 -5.07
N LYS A 10 -20.75 3.28 -5.70
CA LYS A 10 -20.40 4.68 -5.41
C LYS A 10 -21.11 5.18 -4.15
N ILE A 11 -20.59 4.78 -2.99
CA ILE A 11 -21.15 5.16 -1.68
C ILE A 11 -20.65 6.51 -1.16
N ASN A 12 -19.60 7.07 -1.75
CA ASN A 12 -19.21 8.45 -1.49
C ASN A 12 -20.08 9.35 -2.39
N PHE A 13 -21.26 9.69 -1.88
CA PHE A 13 -22.30 10.39 -2.64
C PHE A 13 -21.93 11.83 -2.98
N THR A 14 -21.13 12.49 -2.13
CA THR A 14 -20.72 13.89 -2.35
C THR A 14 -19.69 14.02 -3.46
N GLU A 15 -18.88 12.99 -3.70
CA GLU A 15 -17.85 12.98 -4.74
C GLU A 15 -18.15 12.02 -5.89
N ASP A 16 -19.28 11.30 -5.84
CA ASP A 16 -19.67 10.23 -6.78
C ASP A 16 -18.57 9.17 -7.00
N ARG A 17 -18.01 8.63 -5.90
CA ARG A 17 -16.86 7.70 -5.94
C ARG A 17 -17.09 6.40 -5.19
N ALA A 18 -16.48 5.34 -5.69
CA ALA A 18 -16.36 4.07 -4.97
C ALA A 18 -15.29 4.16 -3.87
N VAL A 19 -15.53 3.48 -2.75
CA VAL A 19 -14.61 3.42 -1.60
C VAL A 19 -13.99 2.02 -1.54
N LEU A 20 -12.72 1.89 -1.94
CA LEU A 20 -12.12 0.60 -2.31
C LEU A 20 -10.84 0.24 -1.54
N HIS A 21 -10.56 0.87 -0.40
CA HIS A 21 -9.36 0.55 0.40
C HIS A 21 -9.30 -0.92 0.83
N ILE A 22 -10.46 -1.60 0.91
CA ILE A 22 -10.57 -3.05 1.16
C ILE A 22 -9.97 -3.91 0.05
N ALA A 23 -9.99 -3.44 -1.21
CA ALA A 23 -9.42 -4.16 -2.35
C ALA A 23 -7.90 -4.33 -2.20
N LEU A 24 -7.24 -3.34 -1.59
CA LEU A 24 -5.78 -3.34 -1.34
C LEU A 24 -5.35 -4.41 -0.32
N ARG A 25 -6.28 -4.99 0.44
CA ARG A 25 -6.01 -6.04 1.44
C ARG A 25 -6.77 -7.33 1.15
N ASN A 26 -7.37 -7.45 -0.03
CA ASN A 26 -8.15 -8.61 -0.45
C ASN A 26 -7.25 -9.80 -0.81
N ARG A 27 -6.88 -10.61 0.19
CA ARG A 27 -6.01 -11.79 -0.01
C ARG A 27 -6.71 -12.95 -0.72
N SER A 28 -8.04 -13.02 -0.67
CA SER A 28 -8.80 -14.07 -1.36
C SER A 28 -8.91 -13.82 -2.87
N ASN A 29 -8.46 -12.66 -3.36
CA ASN A 29 -8.48 -12.28 -4.77
C ASN A 29 -9.87 -12.38 -5.42
N VAL A 30 -10.93 -12.28 -4.61
CA VAL A 30 -12.30 -12.22 -5.11
C VAL A 30 -12.42 -10.97 -6.00
N PRO A 31 -12.96 -11.09 -7.24
CA PRO A 31 -13.12 -9.94 -8.13
C PRO A 31 -13.93 -8.81 -7.47
N ILE A 32 -13.44 -7.58 -7.61
CA ILE A 32 -14.15 -6.37 -7.21
C ILE A 32 -14.34 -5.53 -8.46
N MET A 33 -15.60 -5.31 -8.84
CA MET A 33 -15.98 -4.66 -10.09
C MET A 33 -16.27 -3.18 -9.86
N VAL A 34 -15.69 -2.31 -10.67
CA VAL A 34 -15.92 -0.86 -10.65
C VAL A 34 -16.04 -0.39 -12.09
N ASP A 35 -17.14 0.27 -12.44
CA ASP A 35 -17.42 0.73 -13.81
C ASP A 35 -17.21 -0.39 -14.86
N GLY A 36 -17.62 -1.62 -14.52
CA GLY A 36 -17.51 -2.79 -15.38
C GLY A 36 -16.10 -3.42 -15.46
N LYS A 37 -15.12 -2.96 -14.68
CA LYS A 37 -13.74 -3.48 -14.67
C LYS A 37 -13.37 -4.09 -13.33
N ASN A 38 -12.69 -5.24 -13.37
CA ASN A 38 -12.11 -5.85 -12.17
C ASN A 38 -10.83 -5.09 -11.78
N VAL A 39 -10.78 -4.57 -10.55
CA VAL A 39 -9.63 -3.80 -10.05
C VAL A 39 -8.50 -4.68 -9.52
N MET A 40 -8.78 -5.94 -9.16
CA MET A 40 -7.81 -6.83 -8.51
C MET A 40 -6.52 -7.08 -9.31
N PRO A 41 -6.55 -7.27 -10.65
CA PRO A 41 -5.32 -7.42 -11.42
C PRO A 41 -4.39 -6.20 -11.32
N GLY A 42 -4.96 -4.99 -11.32
CA GLY A 42 -4.19 -3.75 -11.17
C GLY A 42 -3.57 -3.62 -9.78
N VAL A 43 -4.33 -3.97 -8.73
CA VAL A 43 -3.82 -4.00 -7.34
C VAL A 43 -2.64 -4.98 -7.22
N ASN A 44 -2.79 -6.20 -7.74
CA ASN A 44 -1.76 -7.23 -7.66
C ASN A 44 -0.50 -6.85 -8.47
N ALA A 45 -0.67 -6.20 -9.62
CA ALA A 45 0.47 -5.73 -10.41
C ALA A 45 1.32 -4.69 -9.66
N VAL A 46 0.66 -3.76 -8.94
CA VAL A 46 1.37 -2.76 -8.12
C VAL A 46 2.04 -3.42 -6.91
N LEU A 47 1.38 -4.37 -6.23
CA LEU A 47 1.96 -5.11 -5.12
C LEU A 47 3.20 -5.91 -5.55
N GLU A 48 3.14 -6.58 -6.71
CA GLU A 48 4.25 -7.32 -7.29
C GLU A 48 5.42 -6.39 -7.64
N HIS A 49 5.14 -5.24 -8.26
CA HIS A 49 6.15 -4.23 -8.57
C HIS A 49 6.82 -3.70 -7.30
N MET A 50 6.02 -3.40 -6.26
CA MET A 50 6.54 -2.97 -4.95
C MET A 50 7.40 -4.05 -4.29
N SER A 51 7.01 -5.32 -4.36
CA SER A 51 7.81 -6.43 -3.83
C SER A 51 9.19 -6.46 -4.48
N LYS A 52 9.25 -6.48 -5.82
CA LYS A 52 10.52 -6.50 -6.56
C LYS A 52 11.41 -5.30 -6.22
N PHE A 53 10.82 -4.12 -6.14
CA PHE A 53 11.56 -2.92 -5.78
C PHE A 53 12.12 -3.03 -4.35
N CYS A 54 11.28 -3.36 -3.37
CA CYS A 54 11.69 -3.53 -1.98
C CYS A 54 12.77 -4.61 -1.83
N ASP A 55 12.64 -5.73 -2.54
CA ASP A 55 13.62 -6.82 -2.52
C ASP A 55 14.96 -6.34 -3.09
N SER A 56 14.95 -5.60 -4.20
CA SER A 56 16.18 -5.04 -4.80
C SER A 56 16.88 -4.02 -3.88
N VAL A 57 16.11 -3.24 -3.13
CA VAL A 57 16.66 -2.28 -2.16
C VAL A 57 17.24 -3.02 -0.96
N ARG A 58 16.53 -4.01 -0.41
CA ARG A 58 16.95 -4.78 0.78
C ARG A 58 18.13 -5.71 0.50
N SER A 59 18.23 -6.27 -0.70
CA SER A 59 19.38 -7.09 -1.12
C SER A 59 20.64 -6.25 -1.37
N GLY A 60 20.48 -4.93 -1.53
CA GLY A 60 21.55 -4.02 -1.90
C GLY A 60 21.96 -4.13 -3.38
N GLU A 61 21.15 -4.81 -4.20
CA GLU A 61 21.26 -4.77 -5.66
C GLU A 61 20.96 -3.37 -6.19
N TRP A 62 19.97 -2.69 -5.61
CA TRP A 62 19.66 -1.31 -5.89
C TRP A 62 20.69 -0.39 -5.24
N LYS A 63 21.48 0.27 -6.09
CA LYS A 63 22.57 1.15 -5.67
C LYS A 63 22.27 2.59 -6.00
N GLY A 64 22.74 3.49 -5.14
CA GLY A 64 22.75 4.92 -5.43
C GLY A 64 23.74 5.26 -6.55
N TYR A 65 23.76 6.54 -6.94
CA TYR A 65 24.64 7.04 -7.99
C TYR A 65 26.13 6.70 -7.77
N THR A 66 26.58 6.65 -6.52
CA THR A 66 27.97 6.33 -6.14
C THR A 66 28.27 4.82 -6.09
N GLY A 67 27.30 3.96 -6.43
CA GLY A 67 27.43 2.50 -6.34
C GLY A 67 27.28 1.94 -4.92
N LYS A 68 27.03 2.79 -3.92
CA LYS A 68 26.75 2.37 -2.54
C LYS A 68 25.31 1.88 -2.40
N GLN A 69 25.10 0.94 -1.48
CA GLN A 69 23.77 0.48 -1.09
C GLN A 69 22.97 1.61 -0.45
N ILE A 70 21.65 1.56 -0.59
CA ILE A 70 20.75 2.50 0.07
C ILE A 70 20.66 2.15 1.55
N THR A 71 20.95 3.12 2.42
CA THR A 71 20.91 2.97 3.89
C THR A 71 19.73 3.72 4.50
N ASP A 72 19.41 4.87 3.92
CA ASP A 72 18.45 5.81 4.48
C ASP A 72 17.33 6.08 3.48
N VAL A 73 16.10 6.14 3.98
CA VAL A 73 14.89 6.41 3.18
C VAL A 73 14.25 7.69 3.69
N VAL A 74 14.10 8.68 2.82
CA VAL A 74 13.41 9.93 3.13
C VAL A 74 12.01 9.89 2.53
N ASN A 75 10.98 9.87 3.38
CA ASN A 75 9.60 10.04 2.96
C ASN A 75 9.26 11.53 2.88
N ILE A 76 8.72 11.99 1.75
CA ILE A 76 8.28 13.37 1.56
C ILE A 76 6.78 13.33 1.28
N GLY A 77 5.96 13.80 2.23
CA GLY A 77 4.50 13.82 2.11
C GLY A 77 3.84 14.70 3.16
N ILE A 78 2.52 14.94 3.01
CA ILE A 78 1.70 15.69 3.97
C ILE A 78 0.35 14.99 4.18
N GLY A 79 -0.19 15.02 5.40
CA GLY A 79 -1.49 14.43 5.71
C GLY A 79 -1.47 12.90 5.64
N GLY A 80 -2.46 12.30 4.97
CA GLY A 80 -2.62 10.83 4.92
C GLY A 80 -1.42 10.06 4.32
N SER A 81 -0.64 10.71 3.44
CA SER A 81 0.55 10.12 2.83
C SER A 81 1.77 10.04 3.76
N ASP A 82 1.77 10.79 4.86
CA ASP A 82 2.87 10.85 5.84
C ASP A 82 2.46 10.25 7.20
N LEU A 83 1.26 10.55 7.67
CA LEU A 83 0.75 10.06 8.96
C LEU A 83 0.64 8.54 9.02
N VAL A 84 0.21 7.90 7.93
CA VAL A 84 0.06 6.43 7.90
C VAL A 84 1.41 5.74 7.73
N SER A 85 2.28 6.25 6.86
CA SER A 85 3.58 5.64 6.56
C SER A 85 4.59 5.82 7.69
N VAL A 86 4.74 7.03 8.23
CA VAL A 86 5.77 7.37 9.21
C VAL A 86 5.27 7.18 10.64
N THR A 87 4.14 7.80 10.99
CA THR A 87 3.70 7.83 12.39
C THR A 87 3.10 6.50 12.83
N PHE A 88 2.22 5.90 12.03
CA PHE A 88 1.46 4.75 12.49
C PHE A 88 2.15 3.40 12.26
N PHE A 89 2.69 3.16 11.05
CA PHE A 89 3.31 1.87 10.73
C PHE A 89 4.74 1.75 11.26
N TYR A 90 5.58 2.76 11.05
CA TYR A 90 7.01 2.65 11.39
C TYR A 90 7.26 2.64 12.91
N ILE A 91 6.62 3.56 13.64
CA ILE A 91 6.73 3.63 15.11
C ILE A 91 6.15 2.37 15.75
N SER A 92 4.96 1.92 15.35
CA SER A 92 4.36 0.71 15.92
C SER A 92 5.23 -0.54 15.70
N PHE A 93 5.87 -0.67 14.53
CA PHE A 93 6.74 -1.82 14.25
C PHE A 93 8.05 -1.78 15.06
N LEU A 94 8.60 -0.58 15.31
CA LEU A 94 9.75 -0.36 16.19
C LEU A 94 9.41 -0.61 17.66
N THR A 95 8.25 -0.14 18.14
CA THR A 95 7.80 -0.35 19.53
C THR A 95 7.49 -1.82 19.82
N VAL A 96 6.89 -2.53 18.86
CA VAL A 96 6.65 -3.98 18.99
C VAL A 96 7.95 -4.78 18.97
N ASN A 97 8.95 -4.42 18.15
CA ASN A 97 10.27 -5.08 18.20
C ASN A 97 11.08 -4.76 19.46
N LEU A 98 10.90 -3.59 20.08
CA LEU A 98 11.54 -3.25 21.35
C LEU A 98 10.93 -3.96 22.57
N LEU A 99 9.65 -4.37 22.49
CA LEU A 99 8.94 -5.05 23.58
C LEU A 99 9.05 -6.58 23.56
N ILE A 100 9.66 -7.16 22.50
CA ILE A 100 9.87 -8.61 22.34
C ILE A 100 11.36 -8.97 22.48
N LYS A 101 12.16 -8.10 23.12
CA LYS A 101 13.51 -8.40 23.58
C LYS A 101 13.61 -8.24 25.08
#